data_AF-A0A0F3M7N0-F1
#
_entry.id   AF-A0A0F3M7N0-F1
#
_cell.length_a   1.000
_cell.length_b   1.000
_cell.length_c   1.000
_cell.angle_alpha   90.00
_cell.angle_beta   90.00
_cell.angle_gamma   90.00
#
_symmetry.space_group_name_H-M   'P 1'
#
loop_
_entity.id
_entity.type
_entity.pdbx_description
1 polymer ?
#
loop_
_entity_poly.entity_id
_entity_poly.type
_entity_poly.pdbx_seq_one_letter_code
_entity_poly.pdbx_strand_id
1 'polypeptide(L)'
;MCDVLFSVKTKNNNDAFIYVLIEAELRSDYWIAFKLWQYTLSILKRHKKGLKKRTKERGKLPIVVPIVVYHGSERFNAPRTLWELFG
;
A
#
# COMPACT_ATOMS: atom_id res chain seq x y z
N MET A 1 -2.11 -11.21 -12.22
CA MET A 1 -2.25 -10.34 -11.03
C MET A 1 -1.86 -11.18 -9.82
N CYS A 2 -0.84 -10.78 -9.06
CA CYS A 2 -0.37 -11.51 -7.88
C CYS A 2 -0.29 -10.53 -6.71
N ASP A 3 -1.27 -10.57 -5.81
CA ASP A 3 -1.31 -9.69 -4.64
C ASP A 3 -0.67 -10.40 -3.44
N VAL A 4 0.53 -10.00 -3.04
CA VAL A 4 1.27 -10.65 -1.94
C VAL A 4 1.39 -9.75 -0.72
N LEU A 5 0.49 -9.91 0.24
CA LEU A 5 0.51 -9.18 1.49
C LEU A 5 1.48 -9.79 2.51
N PHE A 6 2.50 -9.04 2.92
CA PHE A 6 3.36 -9.39 4.06
C PHE A 6 3.00 -8.60 5.33
N SER A 7 2.98 -9.28 6.47
CA SER A 7 2.78 -8.66 7.78
C SER A 7 4.02 -8.86 8.63
N VAL A 8 4.56 -7.79 9.20
CA VAL A 8 5.76 -7.85 10.05
C VAL A 8 5.42 -7.31 11.45
N LYS A 9 6.10 -7.83 12.48
CA LYS A 9 6.07 -7.24 13.82
C LYS A 9 7.34 -6.40 14.02
N THR A 10 7.22 -5.21 14.58
CA THR A 10 8.39 -4.39 14.91
C THR A 10 9.17 -4.98 16.08
N LYS A 11 10.44 -4.56 16.23
CA LYS A 11 11.30 -4.91 17.39
C LYS A 11 10.65 -4.61 18.75
N ASN A 12 9.74 -3.63 18.82
CA ASN A 12 9.05 -3.24 20.05
C ASN A 12 7.70 -3.95 20.23
N ASN A 13 7.46 -5.05 19.51
CA ASN A 13 6.19 -5.81 19.51
C ASN A 13 4.95 -4.97 19.12
N ASN A 14 5.15 -3.79 18.53
CA ASN A 14 4.10 -3.05 17.84
C ASN A 14 3.91 -3.66 16.45
N ASP A 15 2.68 -3.69 15.96
CA ASP A 15 2.44 -4.20 14.63
C ASP A 15 2.91 -3.18 13.56
N ALA A 16 3.77 -3.60 12.63
CA ALA A 16 4.13 -2.81 11.43
C ALA A 16 3.92 -3.68 10.18
N PHE A 17 2.81 -3.46 9.51
CA PHE A 17 2.40 -4.29 8.39
C PHE A 17 2.98 -3.77 7.09
N ILE A 18 4.13 -4.27 6.64
CA ILE A 18 4.68 -3.91 5.32
C ILE A 18 3.83 -4.57 4.21
N TYR A 19 2.74 -3.89 3.84
CA TYR A 19 1.88 -4.34 2.74
C TYR A 19 2.55 -4.06 1.41
N VAL A 20 3.17 -5.07 0.82
CA VAL A 20 3.75 -5.03 -0.53
C VAL A 20 2.65 -5.37 -1.53
N LEU A 21 2.37 -4.50 -2.50
CA LEU A 21 1.45 -4.82 -3.59
C LEU A 21 2.23 -4.97 -4.90
N ILE A 22 2.60 -6.21 -5.25
CA ILE A 22 3.36 -6.50 -6.47
C ILE A 22 2.44 -6.55 -7.69
N GLU A 23 2.25 -5.42 -8.35
CA GLU A 23 1.59 -5.42 -9.67
C GLU A 23 2.63 -5.67 -10.77
N ALA A 24 2.60 -6.88 -11.34
CA ALA A 24 3.34 -7.22 -12.56
C ALA A 24 2.55 -6.77 -13.79
N GLU A 25 2.56 -5.47 -14.06
CA GLU A 25 1.99 -4.91 -15.29
C GLU A 25 3.05 -4.83 -16.40
N LEU A 26 2.64 -5.18 -17.63
CA LEU A 26 3.47 -5.12 -18.84
C LEU A 26 3.52 -3.71 -19.45
N ARG A 27 2.64 -2.80 -19.01
CA ARG A 27 2.55 -1.39 -19.45
C ARG A 27 2.36 -0.51 -18.22
N SER A 28 2.92 0.70 -18.23
CA SER A 28 2.74 1.65 -17.14
C SER A 28 1.35 2.30 -17.23
N ASP A 29 0.48 1.98 -16.27
CA ASP A 29 -0.78 2.70 -16.09
C ASP A 29 -0.51 4.05 -15.40
N TYR A 30 -0.90 5.15 -16.05
CA TYR A 30 -0.80 6.50 -15.50
C TYR A 30 -1.50 6.62 -14.13
N TRP A 31 -2.57 5.87 -13.91
CA TRP A 31 -3.36 5.93 -12.67
C TRP A 31 -2.84 5.01 -11.56
N ILE A 32 -1.70 4.34 -11.75
CA ILE A 32 -1.16 3.39 -10.77
C ILE A 32 -0.96 4.03 -9.39
N ALA A 33 -0.48 5.28 -9.31
CA ALA A 33 -0.32 5.99 -8.04
C ALA A 33 -1.66 6.17 -7.30
N PHE A 34 -2.74 6.44 -8.03
CA PHE A 34 -4.09 6.56 -7.45
C PHE A 34 -4.61 5.21 -6.96
N LYS A 35 -4.43 4.15 -7.75
CA LYS A 35 -4.80 2.78 -7.39
C LYS A 35 -4.07 2.30 -6.13
N LEU A 36 -2.76 2.52 -6.04
CA LEU A 36 -1.95 2.22 -4.85
C LEU A 36 -2.45 2.96 -3.61
N TRP A 37 -2.88 4.21 -3.78
CA TRP A 37 -3.46 4.99 -2.69
C TRP A 37 -4.81 4.44 -2.22
N GLN A 38 -5.68 4.04 -3.15
CA GLN A 38 -6.96 3.41 -2.82
C GLN A 38 -6.77 2.11 -2.02
N TYR A 39 -5.80 1.28 -2.41
CA TYR A 39 -5.46 0.08 -1.66
C TYR A 39 -4.93 0.41 -0.27
N THR A 40 -3.98 1.34 -0.19
CA THR A 40 -3.42 1.82 1.09
C THR A 40 -4.53 2.29 2.04
N LEU A 41 -5.43 3.14 1.56
CA LEU A 41 -6.55 3.64 2.35
C LEU A 41 -7.50 2.52 2.79
N SER A 42 -7.76 1.54 1.92
CA SER A 42 -8.62 0.39 2.22
C SER A 42 -8.05 -0.50 3.32
N ILE A 43 -6.74 -0.76 3.28
CA ILE A 43 -6.01 -1.50 4.32
C ILE A 43 -6.09 -0.77 5.66
N LEU A 44 -5.81 0.54 5.66
CA LEU A 44 -5.87 1.37 6.86
C LEU A 44 -7.29 1.43 7.45
N LYS A 45 -8.32 1.55 6.62
CA LYS A 45 -9.74 1.50 7.06
C LYS A 45 -10.07 0.17 7.72
N ARG A 46 -9.66 -0.96 7.13
CA ARG A 46 -9.88 -2.31 7.68
C ARG A 46 -9.17 -2.47 9.03
N HIS A 47 -7.92 -2.01 9.13
CA HIS A 47 -7.15 -2.07 10.37
C HIS A 47 -7.78 -1.20 11.47
N LYS A 48 -8.15 0.05 11.15
CA LYS A 48 -8.85 0.95 12.08
C LYS A 48 -10.15 0.35 12.63
N LYS A 49 -10.92 -0.34 11.79
CA LYS A 49 -12.15 -1.05 12.21
C LYS A 49 -11.83 -2.21 13.15
N GLY A 50 -10.74 -2.94 12.92
CA GLY A 50 -10.25 -4.00 13.80
C GLY A 50 -9.79 -3.47 15.16
N LEU A 51 -9.01 -2.38 15.19
CA LEU A 51 -8.56 -1.72 16.41
C LEU A 51 -9.74 -1.28 17.30
N LYS A 52 -10.74 -0.60 16.71
CA LYS A 52 -11.95 -0.17 17.44
C LYS A 52 -12.70 -1.32 18.12
N LYS A 53 -12.61 -2.54 17.59
CA LYS A 53 -13.25 -3.73 18.18
C LYS A 53 -12.43 -4.35 19.32
N ARG A 54 -11.11 -4.19 19.31
CA ARG A 54 -10.19 -4.83 20.27
C ARG A 54 -9.84 -3.94 21.45
N THR A 55 -9.86 -2.62 21.28
CA THR A 55 -9.39 -1.67 22.28
C THR A 55 -10.29 -0.43 22.32
N LYS A 56 -10.62 0.06 23.53
CA LYS A 56 -11.31 1.36 23.72
C LYS A 56 -10.40 2.56 23.43
N GLU A 57 -9.09 2.33 23.40
CA GLU A 57 -8.06 3.34 23.16
C GLU A 57 -7.77 3.54 21.66
N ARG A 58 -7.28 4.74 21.31
CA ARG A 58 -6.90 5.10 19.94
C ARG A 58 -5.56 4.41 19.58
N GLY A 59 -5.64 3.19 19.05
CA GLY A 59 -4.48 2.50 18.48
C GLY A 59 -3.88 3.24 17.26
N LYS A 60 -2.59 3.02 17.00
CA LYS A 60 -1.87 3.62 15.86
C LYS A 60 -2.21 2.90 14.55
N LEU A 61 -2.22 3.64 13.45
CA LEU A 61 -2.33 3.05 12.12
C LEU A 61 -1.01 2.38 11.72
N PRO A 62 -1.06 1.27 10.96
CA PRO A 62 0.15 0.62 10.48
C PRO A 62 0.75 1.38 9.31
N ILE A 63 2.07 1.30 9.16
CA ILE A 63 2.78 1.77 7.96
C ILE A 63 2.41 0.85 6.81
N VAL A 64 2.11 1.38 5.63
CA VAL A 64 1.81 0.61 4.41
C VAL A 64 2.79 1.08 3.33
N VAL A 65 3.49 0.15 2.66
CA VAL A 65 4.53 0.48 1.67
C VAL A 65 4.21 -0.21 0.33
N PRO A 66 3.50 0.47 -0.59
CA PRO A 66 3.22 -0.09 -1.91
C PRO A 66 4.51 -0.27 -2.72
N ILE A 67 4.65 -1.39 -3.44
CA ILE A 67 5.84 -1.70 -4.26
C ILE A 67 5.38 -2.27 -5.61
N VAL A 68 5.49 -1.50 -6.67
CA VAL A 68 5.19 -1.96 -8.03
C VAL A 68 6.41 -2.60 -8.66
N VAL A 69 6.24 -3.79 -9.27
CA VAL A 69 7.29 -4.46 -10.05
C VAL A 69 6.89 -4.43 -11.51
N TYR A 70 7.38 -3.41 -12.21
CA TYR A 70 7.12 -3.24 -13.63
C TYR A 70 8.11 -4.06 -14.47
N HIS A 71 7.58 -4.86 -15.40
CA HIS A 71 8.36 -5.66 -16.34
C HIS A 71 7.86 -5.44 -17.78
N GLY A 72 7.84 -4.18 -18.22
CA GLY A 72 7.53 -3.83 -19.61
C GLY A 72 8.78 -3.51 -20.43
N SER A 73 8.62 -3.48 -21.75
CA SER A 73 9.68 -3.18 -22.71
C SER A 73 10.03 -1.69 -22.79
N GLU A 74 9.15 -0.81 -22.32
CA GLU A 74 9.34 0.64 -22.32
C GLU A 74 9.79 1.15 -20.94
N ARG A 75 10.24 2.41 -20.85
CA ARG A 75 10.55 3.00 -19.55
C ARG A 75 9.25 3.27 -18.79
N PHE A 76 9.25 2.95 -17.49
CA PHE A 76 8.14 3.33 -16.60
C PHE A 76 7.98 4.86 -16.57
N ASN A 77 6.84 5.33 -17.09
CA ASN A 77 6.54 6.76 -17.28
C ASN A 77 5.31 7.24 -16.48
N ALA A 78 4.76 6.40 -15.59
CA ALA A 78 3.64 6.77 -14.75
C ALA A 78 4.11 7.51 -13.47
N PRO A 79 3.24 8.33 -12.87
CA PRO A 79 3.44 8.92 -11.54
C PRO A 79 3.85 7.88 -10.49
N ARG A 80 4.89 8.18 -9.71
CA ARG A 80 5.43 7.29 -8.66
C ARG A 80 4.89 7.61 -7.28
N THR A 81 4.37 8.82 -7.11
CA THR A 81 3.74 9.27 -5.87
C THR A 81 2.36 9.84 -6.18
N LEU A 82 1.47 9.82 -5.19
CA LEU A 82 0.15 10.44 -5.33
C LEU A 82 0.26 11.94 -5.68
N TRP A 83 1.32 12.60 -5.23
CA TRP A 83 1.53 14.04 -5.41
C TRP A 83 1.78 14.42 -6.87
N GLU A 84 2.43 13.54 -7.64
CA GLU A 84 2.68 13.74 -9.08
C GLU A 84 1.40 13.73 -9.93
N LEU A 85 0.26 13.33 -9.37
CA LEU A 85 -1.04 13.43 -10.05
C LEU A 85 -1.70 14.81 -9.93
N PHE A 86 -1.20 15.67 -9.04
CA PHE A 86 -1.69 17.04 -8.88
C PHE A 86 -0.76 18.00 -9.61
N GLY A 87 -1.35 18.97 -10.32
CA GLY A 87 -0.64 20.03 -11.03
C GLY A 87 -0.28 21.21 -10.14
#